data_AF-A0A356QLL0-F1
#
_entry.id   AF-A0A356QLL0-F1
#
_cell.length_a   1.000
_cell.length_b   1.000
_cell.length_c   1.000
_cell.angle_alpha   90.00
_cell.angle_beta   90.00
_cell.angle_gamma   90.00
#
_symmetry.space_group_name_H-M   'P 1'
#
loop_
_entity.id
_entity.type
_entity.pdbx_description
1 polymer ?
#
loop_
_entity_poly.entity_id
_entity_poly.type
_entity_poly.pdbx_seq_one_letter_code
_entity_poly.pdbx_strand_id
1 'polypeptide(L)'
;LEVPVTPINMPGNGATLGSQFVKEAPADGYTLLGSHQTIDLAYFAGFADYYHDAFAPVALLTRTVNIPATYAGHSVTQASQIAAM
;
A
#
# COMPACT_ATOMS: atom_id res chain seq x y z
N LEU A 1 1.62 27.00 5.04
CA LEU A 1 2.93 26.56 5.55
C LEU A 1 3.85 26.39 4.36
N GLU A 2 5.01 27.05 4.35
CA GLU A 2 6.04 26.90 3.32
C GLU A 2 7.14 25.96 3.83
N VAL A 3 6.75 24.74 4.19
CA VAL A 3 7.67 23.71 4.69
C VAL A 3 7.81 22.64 3.60
N PRO A 4 9.04 22.20 3.26
CA PRO A 4 9.23 21.14 2.28
C PRO A 4 8.66 19.81 2.78
N VAL A 5 8.11 19.02 1.85
CA VAL A 5 7.75 17.63 2.10
C VAL A 5 8.96 16.76 1.79
N THR A 6 9.48 16.05 2.78
CA THR A 6 10.63 15.14 2.64
C THR A 6 10.14 13.69 2.53
N PRO A 7 10.28 13.01 1.38
CA PRO A 7 9.93 11.61 1.25
C PRO A 7 10.91 10.72 2.02
N ILE A 8 10.39 9.81 2.85
CA ILE A 8 11.17 8.82 3.58
C ILE A 8 10.63 7.42 3.22
N ASN A 9 11.49 6.57 2.66
CA ASN A 9 11.13 5.17 2.39
C ASN A 9 11.44 4.31 3.61
N MET A 10 10.42 3.66 4.17
CA MET A 10 10.54 2.73 5.29
C MET A 10 10.00 1.35 4.91
N PRO A 11 10.76 0.54 4.14
CA PRO A 11 10.30 -0.78 3.69
C PRO A 11 10.34 -1.80 4.85
N GLY A 12 9.44 -2.78 4.81
CA GLY A 12 9.43 -3.88 5.77
C GLY A 12 8.03 -4.44 5.99
N ASN A 13 7.95 -5.75 6.23
CA ASN A 13 6.73 -6.48 6.61
C ASN A 13 5.47 -6.10 5.80
N GLY A 14 5.56 -6.09 4.46
CA GLY A 14 4.42 -5.74 3.60
C GLY A 14 3.91 -4.30 3.77
N ALA A 15 4.83 -3.36 4.03
CA ALA A 15 4.60 -1.94 4.32
C ALA A 15 4.04 -1.61 5.72
N THR A 16 3.85 -2.62 6.59
CA THR A 16 3.33 -2.37 7.95
C THR A 16 4.32 -1.65 8.87
N LEU A 17 5.64 -1.77 8.62
CA LEU A 17 6.65 -1.06 9.41
C LEU A 17 6.47 0.47 9.31
N GLY A 18 6.37 0.99 8.09
CA GLY A 18 6.16 2.42 7.84
C GLY A 18 4.81 2.91 8.34
N SER A 19 3.74 2.15 8.15
CA SER A 19 2.42 2.56 8.64
C SER A 19 2.32 2.53 10.16
N GLN A 20 2.99 1.60 10.84
CA GLN A 20 3.02 1.55 12.29
C GLN A 20 3.77 2.75 12.87
N PHE A 21 4.91 3.11 12.27
CA PHE A 21 5.65 4.31 12.64
C PHE A 21 4.79 5.58 12.57
N VAL A 22 4.01 5.77 11.48
CA VAL A 22 3.12 6.94 11.37
C VAL A 22 1.95 6.86 12.36
N LYS A 23 1.35 5.68 12.56
CA LYS A 23 0.25 5.48 13.52
C LYS A 23 0.65 5.87 14.95
N GLU A 24 1.91 5.59 15.32
CA GLU A 24 2.47 5.89 16.64
C GLU A 24 3.04 7.31 16.75
N ALA A 25 3.14 8.05 15.65
CA ALA A 25 3.65 9.41 15.63
C ALA A 25 2.67 10.42 16.25
N PRO A 26 3.16 11.57 16.76
CA PRO A 26 2.28 12.67 17.18
C PRO A 26 1.35 13.13 16.04
N ALA A 27 0.08 13.38 16.37
CA ALA A 27 -0.92 13.87 15.43
C ALA A 27 -0.80 15.39 15.17
N ASP A 28 0.40 15.86 14.82
CA ASP A 28 0.74 17.29 14.62
C ASP A 28 0.78 17.72 13.15
N GLY A 29 0.58 16.78 12.22
CA GLY A 29 0.58 17.03 10.78
C GLY A 29 1.96 17.02 10.11
N TYR A 30 3.05 16.77 10.83
CA TYR A 30 4.40 16.69 10.25
C TYR A 30 4.82 15.27 9.85
N THR A 31 4.09 14.26 10.29
CA THR A 31 4.29 12.86 9.89
C THR A 31 3.08 12.37 9.10
N LEU A 32 3.28 12.11 7.81
CA LEU A 32 2.23 11.68 6.88
C LEU A 32 2.55 10.30 6.32
N LEU A 33 1.51 9.50 6.14
CA LEU A 33 1.61 8.20 5.52
C LEU A 33 1.18 8.26 4.05
N GLY A 34 2.13 7.98 3.14
CA GLY A 34 1.82 7.63 1.76
C GLY A 34 1.67 6.11 1.63
N SER A 35 0.45 5.62 1.47
CA SER A 35 0.18 4.18 1.40
C SER A 35 -0.77 3.80 0.24
N HIS A 36 -0.94 2.49 0.05
CA HIS A 36 -1.91 1.85 -0.84
C HIS A 36 -2.63 0.72 -0.06
N GLN A 37 -3.48 -0.07 -0.73
CA GLN A 37 -4.39 -1.06 -0.11
C GLN A 37 -3.69 -2.19 0.71
N THR A 38 -2.37 -2.22 0.77
CA THR A 38 -1.58 -3.23 1.49
C THR A 38 -1.85 -3.26 3.00
N ILE A 39 -2.21 -2.14 3.62
CA ILE A 39 -2.52 -2.10 5.07
C ILE A 39 -3.82 -2.86 5.34
N ASP A 40 -4.84 -2.65 4.52
CA ASP A 40 -6.11 -3.38 4.63
C ASP A 40 -5.90 -4.87 4.38
N LEU A 41 -5.08 -5.22 3.38
CA LEU A 41 -4.70 -6.61 3.12
C LEU A 41 -3.99 -7.24 4.33
N ALA A 42 -3.05 -6.52 4.96
CA ALA A 42 -2.34 -7.00 6.13
C ALA A 42 -3.29 -7.24 7.32
N TYR A 43 -4.28 -6.37 7.52
CA TYR A 43 -5.33 -6.56 8.52
C TYR A 43 -6.17 -7.82 8.23
N PHE A 44 -6.71 -7.96 7.01
CA PHE A 44 -7.53 -9.12 6.65
C PHE A 44 -6.74 -10.45 6.66
N ALA A 45 -5.43 -10.40 6.41
CA ALA A 45 -4.54 -11.56 6.49
C ALA A 45 -4.07 -11.89 7.91
N GLY A 46 -4.40 -11.07 8.92
CA GLY A 46 -3.99 -11.26 10.32
C GLY A 46 -2.54 -10.89 10.62
N PHE A 47 -1.88 -10.14 9.74
CA PHE A 47 -0.50 -9.66 9.93
C PHE A 47 -0.43 -8.29 10.65
N ALA A 48 -1.55 -7.56 10.72
CA ALA A 48 -1.69 -6.30 11.45
C ALA A 48 -3.02 -6.28 12.22
N ASP A 49 -3.08 -5.54 13.32
CA ASP A 49 -4.27 -5.35 14.15
C ASP A 49 -5.01 -4.02 13.87
N TYR A 50 -4.59 -3.30 12.82
CA TYR A 50 -5.17 -2.05 12.37
C TYR A 50 -5.25 -1.99 10.85
N TYR A 51 -6.13 -1.15 10.33
CA TYR A 51 -6.29 -0.90 8.90
C TYR A 51 -6.37 0.61 8.63
N HIS A 52 -6.85 1.03 7.46
CA HIS A 52 -6.86 2.46 7.10
C HIS A 52 -7.68 3.36 8.05
N ASP A 53 -8.60 2.81 8.86
CA ASP A 53 -9.40 3.57 9.82
C ASP A 53 -8.59 4.18 10.97
N ALA A 54 -7.38 3.67 11.22
CA ALA A 54 -6.46 4.20 12.22
C ALA A 54 -5.86 5.56 11.84
N PHE A 55 -6.14 6.06 10.63
CA PHE A 55 -5.58 7.30 10.10
C PHE A 55 -6.67 8.30 9.69
N ALA A 56 -6.40 9.59 9.87
CA ALA A 56 -7.23 10.63 9.29
C ALA A 56 -6.97 10.72 7.76
N PRO A 57 -8.00 10.59 6.90
CA PRO A 57 -7.81 10.66 5.46
C PRO A 57 -7.46 12.09 5.01
N VAL A 58 -6.44 12.23 4.15
CA VAL A 58 -6.04 13.52 3.57
C VAL A 58 -6.55 13.64 2.13
N ALA A 59 -6.10 12.75 1.24
CA ALA A 59 -6.50 12.73 -0.17
C ALA A 59 -6.24 11.37 -0.81
N LEU A 60 -7.07 10.98 -1.78
CA LEU A 60 -6.75 9.91 -2.72
C LEU A 60 -5.83 10.48 -3.80
N LEU A 61 -4.64 9.90 -3.98
CA LEU A 61 -3.65 10.38 -4.95
C LEU A 61 -3.83 9.73 -6.32
N THR A 62 -3.90 8.40 -6.36
CA THR A 62 -3.92 7.61 -7.59
C THR A 62 -4.78 6.36 -7.44
N ARG A 63 -5.15 5.77 -8.57
CA ARG A 63 -5.75 4.44 -8.65
C ARG A 63 -4.90 3.58 -9.60
N THR A 64 -4.32 2.52 -9.08
CA THR A 64 -3.51 1.58 -9.86
C THR A 64 -4.35 0.36 -10.21
N VAL A 65 -4.34 -0.05 -11.49
CA VAL A 65 -4.93 -1.31 -11.93
C VAL A 65 -3.87 -2.41 -11.91
N ASN A 66 -4.22 -3.59 -11.38
CA ASN A 66 -3.36 -4.76 -11.45
C ASN A 66 -3.56 -5.46 -12.79
N ILE A 67 -2.47 -5.72 -13.50
CA ILE A 67 -2.48 -6.41 -14.80
C ILE A 67 -1.73 -7.73 -14.63
N PRO A 68 -2.41 -8.89 -14.73
CA PRO A 68 -1.75 -10.18 -14.84
C PRO A 68 -0.87 -10.19 -16.09
N ALA A 69 0.41 -10.50 -15.93
CA ALA A 69 1.37 -10.54 -17.02
C ALA A 69 2.24 -11.80 -16.92
N THR A 70 2.69 -12.29 -18.07
CA THR A 70 3.63 -13.40 -18.19
C THR A 70 4.94 -12.91 -18.81
N TYR A 71 5.98 -13.74 -18.77
CA TYR A 71 7.18 -13.49 -19.58
C TYR A 71 6.84 -13.57 -21.08
N ALA A 72 7.72 -12.99 -21.92
CA ALA A 72 7.54 -12.97 -23.37
C ALA A 72 7.61 -14.39 -23.97
N GLY A 73 6.65 -14.75 -24.84
CA GLY A 73 6.60 -16.07 -25.48
C GLY A 73 5.95 -17.18 -24.65
N HIS A 74 5.35 -16.84 -23.50
CA HIS A 74 4.57 -17.78 -22.71
C HIS A 74 3.39 -18.36 -23.51
N SER A 75 3.01 -19.62 -23.25
CA SER A 75 1.95 -20.32 -23.99
C SER A 75 0.56 -19.75 -23.75
N VAL A 76 0.31 -19.20 -22.56
CA VAL A 76 -0.89 -18.40 -22.26
C VAL A 76 -0.77 -17.03 -22.91
N THR A 77 -1.67 -16.76 -23.86
CA THR A 77 -1.78 -15.53 -24.64
C THR A 77 -3.06 -14.75 -24.36
N GLN A 78 -3.99 -15.35 -23.60
CA GLN A 78 -5.27 -14.74 -23.22
C GLN A 78 -5.58 -14.99 -21.74
N ALA A 79 -6.18 -14.00 -21.07
CA ALA A 79 -6.52 -14.10 -19.64
C ALA A 79 -7.43 -15.31 -19.32
N SER A 80 -8.32 -15.69 -20.23
CA SER A 80 -9.20 -16.87 -20.07
C SER A 80 -8.44 -18.19 -19.95
N GLN A 81 -7.20 -18.26 -20.45
CA GLN A 81 -6.36 -19.45 -20.36
C GLN A 81 -5.66 -19.58 -19.01
N ILE A 82 -5.54 -18.49 -18.23
CA ILE A 82 -4.90 -18.52 -16.90
C ILE A 82 -5.68 -19.43 -15.95
N ALA A 83 -7.00 -19.36 -15.97
CA ALA A 83 -7.86 -20.13 -15.07
C ALA A 83 -7.99 -21.62 -15.45
N ALA A 84 -7.55 -21.99 -16.66
CA ALA A 84 -7.61 -23.36 -17.17
C ALA A 84 -6.29 -24.13 -16.97
N MET A 85 -5.28 -23.49 -16.38
CA MET A 85 -4.06 -24.14 -15.90
C MET A 85 -4.27 -24.77 -14.52
#